data_AF-A0A2K9LIS0-F1
#
_entry.id   AF-A0A2K9LIS0-F1
#
_cell.length_a   1.000
_cell.length_b   1.000
_cell.length_c   1.000
_cell.angle_alpha   90.00
_cell.angle_beta   90.00
_cell.angle_gamma   90.00
#
_symmetry.space_group_name_H-M   'P 1'
#
loop_
_entity.id
_entity.type
_entity.pdbx_description
1 polymer ?
#
loop_
_entity_poly.entity_id
_entity_poly.type
_entity_poly.pdbx_seq_one_letter_code
_entity_poly.pdbx_strand_id
1 'polypeptide(L)'
;MLLIGAAMESFAFETGQSGYVINVGGAKSEYTLMSFFVLPNQSLSIEVVKAGKHIPFKVGSGTHLNKFDWTAPANPGLQTLLIQPDGELPSTLHMFILHPMNLVKNNKLNGYTIGEYPKDVYKGLDSYRPPLGFVEVTKSNQDMLISPHYTLRQFLCKQNEGYPKYVVLQTRLLRKLEYLTTAVNAQGIAMDSFTVMSGYRTPYYNTAIKNKKYSRHQWGGAADIYVDVNPKDGVMDDLNRDGKVNEKDAKYLWDMVESFYRGVPEYKPFIGGLGLYKANAVHGPFVHVDVRGTRARW
;
A
#
# COMPACT_ATOMS: atom_id res chain seq x y z
N MET A 1 42.09 31.67 -10.14
CA MET A 1 40.64 31.46 -10.32
C MET A 1 40.39 29.97 -10.16
N LEU A 2 40.18 29.49 -8.93
CA LEU A 2 39.95 28.08 -8.64
C LEU A 2 38.44 27.80 -8.81
N LEU A 3 38.09 27.00 -9.81
CA LEU A 3 36.77 26.40 -9.92
C LEU A 3 36.66 25.30 -8.86
N ILE A 4 35.97 25.60 -7.76
CA ILE A 4 35.53 24.60 -6.80
C ILE A 4 34.31 23.92 -7.42
N GLY A 5 34.50 22.72 -7.96
CA GLY A 5 33.41 21.84 -8.35
C GLY A 5 32.66 21.42 -7.09
N ALA A 6 31.42 21.88 -6.95
CA ALA A 6 30.51 21.33 -5.96
C ALA A 6 30.23 19.88 -6.36
N ALA A 7 30.72 18.93 -5.56
CA ALA A 7 30.24 17.56 -5.61
C ALA A 7 28.76 17.60 -5.23
N MET A 8 27.87 17.34 -6.18
CA MET A 8 26.48 17.02 -5.85
C MET A 8 26.52 15.68 -5.13
N GLU A 9 26.39 15.68 -3.81
CA GLU A 9 26.02 14.48 -3.07
C GLU A 9 24.66 14.03 -3.62
N SER A 10 24.65 12.95 -4.40
CA SER A 10 23.40 12.26 -4.68
C SER A 10 22.99 11.61 -3.35
N PHE A 11 22.04 12.21 -2.64
CA PHE A 11 21.40 11.52 -1.54
C PHE A 11 20.81 10.22 -2.10
N ALA A 12 21.37 9.08 -1.68
CA ALA A 12 20.86 7.79 -2.07
C ALA A 12 19.45 7.63 -1.53
N PHE A 13 18.52 7.14 -2.36
CA PHE A 13 17.14 6.88 -1.94
C PHE A 13 17.11 5.90 -0.76
N GLU A 14 16.54 6.33 0.37
CA GLU A 14 16.37 5.48 1.54
C GLU A 14 15.21 4.51 1.34
N THR A 15 15.53 3.25 1.02
CA THR A 15 14.51 2.24 0.69
C THR A 15 13.51 1.92 1.82
N GLY A 16 13.83 2.29 3.06
CA GLY A 16 13.08 1.88 4.25
C GLY A 16 13.15 0.37 4.53
N GLN A 17 14.04 -0.38 3.88
CA GLN A 17 14.25 -1.80 4.19
C GLN A 17 14.94 -1.97 5.55
N SER A 18 14.48 -2.96 6.31
CA SER A 18 14.97 -3.24 7.66
C SER A 18 16.19 -4.17 7.69
N GLY A 19 16.45 -4.91 6.60
CA GLY A 19 17.50 -5.95 6.56
C GLY A 19 17.10 -7.28 7.22
N TYR A 20 15.86 -7.41 7.68
CA TYR A 20 15.25 -8.62 8.23
C TYR A 20 13.78 -8.73 7.83
N VAL A 21 13.14 -9.85 8.16
CA VAL A 21 11.72 -10.11 7.90
C VAL A 21 10.99 -10.23 9.23
N ILE A 22 9.91 -9.47 9.39
CA ILE A 22 8.97 -9.63 10.50
C ILE A 22 7.75 -10.37 9.96
N ASN A 23 7.56 -11.61 10.36
CA ASN A 23 6.35 -12.37 10.08
C ASN A 23 5.28 -11.98 11.10
N VAL A 24 4.06 -11.73 10.64
CA VAL A 24 2.91 -11.31 11.45
C VAL A 24 1.70 -12.13 10.99
N GLY A 25 1.44 -13.24 11.68
CA GLY A 25 0.46 -14.24 11.25
C GLY A 25 0.73 -14.74 9.83
N GLY A 26 -0.25 -14.59 8.93
CA GLY A 26 -0.12 -14.96 7.50
C GLY A 26 0.51 -13.89 6.61
N ALA A 27 0.91 -12.74 7.17
CA ALA A 27 1.55 -11.65 6.45
C ALA A 27 3.00 -11.45 6.93
N LYS A 28 3.73 -10.54 6.28
CA LYS A 28 5.09 -10.18 6.68
C LYS A 28 5.45 -8.75 6.29
N SER A 29 6.53 -8.21 6.84
CA SER A 29 7.19 -6.98 6.44
C SER A 29 8.69 -7.19 6.28
N GLU A 30 9.30 -6.49 5.34
CA GLU A 30 10.75 -6.34 5.18
C GLU A 30 11.22 -4.90 5.46
N TYR A 31 10.33 -4.06 5.98
CA TYR A 31 10.49 -2.61 6.09
C TYR A 31 10.52 -2.13 7.55
N THR A 32 11.21 -1.01 7.77
CA THR A 32 11.34 -0.31 9.07
C THR A 32 10.02 0.23 9.60
N LEU A 33 9.01 0.39 8.74
CA LEU A 33 7.64 0.73 9.09
C LEU A 33 6.67 -0.09 8.25
N MET A 34 5.68 -0.75 8.85
CA MET A 34 4.62 -1.41 8.07
C MET A 34 3.33 -1.56 8.84
N SER A 35 2.22 -1.47 8.11
CA SER A 35 0.87 -1.60 8.68
C SER A 35 0.25 -2.97 8.44
N PHE A 36 -0.43 -3.47 9.45
CA PHE A 36 -1.18 -4.72 9.46
C PHE A 36 -2.63 -4.45 9.88
N PHE A 37 -3.56 -5.20 9.31
CA PHE A 37 -4.99 -4.97 9.42
C PHE A 37 -5.64 -6.20 10.05
N VAL A 38 -6.15 -6.06 11.26
CA VAL A 38 -6.59 -7.17 12.12
C VAL A 38 -7.99 -6.91 12.66
N LEU A 39 -8.76 -7.96 12.89
CA LEU A 39 -10.06 -7.84 13.56
C LEU A 39 -9.88 -7.67 15.07
N PRO A 40 -10.86 -7.07 15.77
CA PRO A 40 -10.88 -7.06 17.23
C PRO A 40 -10.74 -8.46 17.83
N ASN A 41 -9.98 -8.58 18.92
CA ASN A 41 -9.68 -9.85 19.62
C ASN A 41 -8.96 -10.91 18.77
N GLN A 42 -8.48 -10.57 17.57
CA GLN A 42 -7.70 -11.50 16.76
C GLN A 42 -6.31 -11.69 17.37
N SER A 43 -5.92 -12.94 17.58
CA SER A 43 -4.55 -13.30 17.98
C SER A 43 -3.70 -13.67 16.77
N LEU A 44 -2.42 -13.31 16.79
CA LEU A 44 -1.43 -13.63 15.77
C LEU A 44 -0.05 -13.83 16.39
N SER A 45 0.78 -14.64 15.72
CA SER A 45 2.19 -14.80 16.05
C SER A 45 3.03 -13.72 15.35
N ILE A 46 4.00 -13.16 16.07
CA ILE A 46 5.05 -12.32 15.54
C ILE A 46 6.39 -13.01 15.73
N GLU A 47 7.15 -13.14 14.64
CA GLU A 47 8.46 -13.77 14.60
C GLU A 47 9.40 -12.96 13.69
N VAL A 48 10.69 -12.91 14.04
CA VAL A 48 11.70 -12.20 13.25
C VAL A 48 12.67 -13.20 12.63
N VAL A 49 12.91 -13.05 11.33
CA VAL A 49 13.82 -13.90 10.55
C VAL A 49 14.85 -13.04 9.84
N LYS A 50 16.14 -13.40 9.97
CA LYS A 50 17.24 -12.80 9.21
C LYS A 50 18.06 -13.92 8.56
N ALA A 51 18.37 -13.77 7.27
CA ALA A 51 19.09 -14.77 6.48
C ALA A 51 18.55 -16.22 6.64
N GLY A 52 17.22 -16.35 6.70
CA GLY A 52 16.54 -17.64 6.85
C GLY A 52 16.56 -18.26 8.26
N LYS A 53 17.07 -17.55 9.28
CA LYS A 53 17.08 -18.00 10.68
C LYS A 53 16.23 -17.11 11.56
N HIS A 54 15.50 -17.70 12.50
CA HIS A 54 14.83 -16.94 13.55
C HIS A 54 15.88 -16.26 14.44
N ILE A 55 15.64 -14.99 14.75
CA ILE A 55 16.49 -14.22 15.66
C ILE A 55 15.65 -13.72 16.84
N PRO A 56 16.22 -13.66 18.06
CA PRO A 56 15.51 -13.08 19.20
C PRO A 56 15.28 -11.58 18.98
N PHE A 57 14.25 -11.06 19.64
CA PHE A 57 13.86 -9.66 19.56
C PHE A 57 13.12 -9.19 20.81
N LYS A 58 13.01 -7.88 21.00
CA LYS A 58 12.16 -7.25 22.02
C LYS A 58 10.96 -6.57 21.37
N VAL A 59 9.88 -6.46 22.14
CA VAL A 59 8.75 -5.59 21.81
C VAL A 59 8.73 -4.44 22.82
N GLY A 60 8.90 -3.20 22.35
CA GLY A 60 9.08 -2.04 23.22
C GLY A 60 10.27 -2.22 24.17
N SER A 61 10.07 -1.95 25.46
CA SER A 61 11.07 -2.16 26.52
C SER A 61 11.02 -3.55 27.16
N GLY A 62 10.41 -4.53 26.49
CA GLY A 62 10.24 -5.89 27.00
C GLY A 62 11.53 -6.73 27.04
N THR A 63 11.40 -8.00 27.44
CA THR A 63 12.48 -8.98 27.42
C THR A 63 12.69 -9.55 26.01
N HIS A 64 13.81 -10.24 25.80
CA HIS A 64 14.07 -10.95 24.54
C HIS A 64 13.08 -12.11 24.38
N LEU A 65 12.55 -12.27 23.17
CA LEU A 65 11.55 -13.25 22.74
C LEU A 65 12.01 -13.89 21.44
N ASN A 66 11.71 -15.17 21.24
CA ASN A 66 11.86 -15.83 19.93
C ASN A 66 10.57 -15.76 19.10
N LYS A 67 9.45 -15.59 19.78
CA LYS A 67 8.09 -15.51 19.25
C LYS A 67 7.26 -14.67 20.20
N PHE A 68 6.37 -13.84 19.65
CA PHE A 68 5.46 -13.02 20.43
C PHE A 68 4.02 -13.24 19.94
N ASP A 69 3.21 -13.91 20.76
CA ASP A 69 1.78 -14.06 20.49
C ASP A 69 1.05 -12.79 20.96
N TRP A 70 0.61 -11.98 19.99
CA TRP A 70 -0.08 -10.72 20.22
C TRP A 70 -1.56 -10.86 19.95
N THR A 71 -2.40 -10.25 20.81
CA THR A 71 -3.86 -10.23 20.63
C THR A 71 -4.34 -8.79 20.47
N ALA A 72 -5.09 -8.54 19.41
CA ALA A 72 -5.70 -7.25 19.16
C ALA A 72 -6.71 -6.87 20.27
N PRO A 73 -6.72 -5.61 20.74
CA PRO A 73 -7.76 -5.13 21.64
C PRO A 73 -9.17 -5.31 21.05
N ALA A 74 -10.19 -5.28 21.93
CA ALA A 74 -11.59 -5.41 21.53
C ALA A 74 -12.14 -4.19 20.77
N ASN A 75 -11.52 -3.02 20.94
CA ASN A 75 -11.96 -1.78 20.31
C ASN A 75 -11.15 -1.49 19.04
N PRO A 76 -11.80 -1.10 17.93
CA PRO A 76 -11.11 -0.58 16.75
C PRO A 76 -10.18 0.60 17.09
N GLY A 77 -9.12 0.75 16.30
CA GLY A 77 -8.10 1.78 16.52
C GLY A 77 -6.73 1.36 15.99
N LEU A 78 -5.69 2.02 16.50
CA LEU A 78 -4.30 1.74 16.16
C LEU A 78 -3.53 1.34 17.42
N GLN A 79 -2.73 0.29 17.32
CA GLN A 79 -1.70 -0.06 18.28
C GLN A 79 -0.34 -0.06 17.57
N THR A 80 0.67 0.50 18.21
CA THR A 80 2.03 0.57 17.65
C THR A 80 2.93 -0.39 18.41
N LEU A 81 3.55 -1.33 17.68
CA LEU A 81 4.53 -2.26 18.23
C LEU A 81 5.92 -1.90 17.71
N LEU A 82 6.84 -1.56 18.61
CA LEU A 82 8.24 -1.37 18.27
C LEU A 82 8.96 -2.72 18.39
N ILE A 83 9.40 -3.28 17.28
CA ILE A 83 10.11 -4.56 17.20
C ILE A 83 11.60 -4.27 17.10
N GLN A 84 12.36 -4.75 18.08
CA GLN A 84 13.81 -4.54 18.16
C GLN A 84 14.52 -5.89 18.12
N PRO A 85 14.95 -6.38 16.95
CA PRO A 85 15.73 -7.60 16.85
C PRO A 85 17.15 -7.40 17.41
N ASP A 86 17.75 -8.49 17.88
CA ASP A 86 19.09 -8.46 18.45
C ASP A 86 20.13 -8.08 17.40
N GLY A 87 20.88 -7.00 17.66
CA GLY A 87 21.93 -6.50 16.77
C GLY A 87 21.43 -5.70 15.55
N GLU A 88 20.13 -5.44 15.43
CA GLU A 88 19.54 -4.67 14.32
C GLU A 88 19.00 -3.32 14.78
N LEU A 89 18.59 -2.46 13.84
CA LEU A 89 17.78 -1.29 14.16
C LEU A 89 16.30 -1.68 14.34
N PRO A 90 15.52 -0.95 15.16
CA PRO A 90 14.13 -1.28 15.39
C PRO A 90 13.25 -0.98 14.18
N SER A 91 12.17 -1.75 14.05
CA SER A 91 11.09 -1.50 13.09
C SER A 91 9.78 -1.27 13.82
N THR A 92 8.91 -0.46 13.23
CA THR A 92 7.59 -0.14 13.75
C THR A 92 6.51 -0.91 13.01
N LEU A 93 5.66 -1.62 13.74
CA LEU A 93 4.42 -2.20 13.22
C LEU A 93 3.24 -1.33 13.65
N HIS A 94 2.47 -0.87 12.67
CA HIS A 94 1.16 -0.27 12.90
C HIS A 94 0.09 -1.36 12.82
N MET A 95 -0.46 -1.76 13.96
CA MET A 95 -1.54 -2.73 14.06
C MET A 95 -2.88 -1.99 14.05
N PHE A 96 -3.51 -1.90 12.88
CA PHE A 96 -4.85 -1.33 12.75
C PHE A 96 -5.90 -2.37 13.10
N ILE A 97 -6.58 -2.16 14.23
CA ILE A 97 -7.75 -2.91 14.65
C ILE A 97 -8.95 -2.34 13.88
N LEU A 98 -9.52 -3.17 13.02
CA LEU A 98 -10.54 -2.78 12.07
C LEU A 98 -11.92 -2.60 12.73
N HIS A 99 -12.71 -1.67 12.20
CA HIS A 99 -14.17 -1.71 12.35
C HIS A 99 -14.72 -2.87 11.54
N PRO A 100 -15.28 -3.93 12.16
CA PRO A 100 -15.71 -5.11 11.42
C PRO A 100 -16.84 -4.79 10.42
N MET A 101 -16.86 -5.49 9.29
CA MET A 101 -17.85 -5.28 8.21
C MET A 101 -19.30 -5.44 8.68
N ASN A 102 -19.56 -6.25 9.70
CA ASN A 102 -20.91 -6.45 10.26
C ASN A 102 -21.49 -5.21 10.97
N LEU A 103 -20.67 -4.21 11.27
CA LEU A 103 -21.08 -2.91 11.81
C LEU A 103 -21.65 -1.99 10.72
N VAL A 104 -21.46 -2.30 9.44
CA VAL A 104 -22.12 -1.57 8.35
C VAL A 104 -23.61 -1.86 8.42
N LYS A 105 -24.41 -0.82 8.66
CA LYS A 105 -25.88 -0.88 8.72
C LYS A 105 -26.46 0.15 7.77
N ASN A 106 -27.49 -0.24 7.01
CA ASN A 106 -28.13 0.64 6.02
C ASN A 106 -27.10 1.33 5.10
N ASN A 107 -26.13 0.55 4.61
CA ASN A 107 -25.06 0.99 3.71
C ASN A 107 -24.09 2.03 4.28
N LYS A 108 -24.07 2.22 5.61
CA LYS A 108 -23.23 3.20 6.29
C LYS A 108 -22.45 2.59 7.46
N LEU A 109 -21.29 3.17 7.74
CA LEU A 109 -20.49 2.92 8.94
C LEU A 109 -20.24 4.28 9.61
N ASN A 110 -20.76 4.47 10.82
CA ASN A 110 -20.64 5.73 11.58
C ASN A 110 -20.95 6.98 10.74
N GLY A 111 -22.01 6.92 9.93
CA GLY A 111 -22.47 8.01 9.08
C GLY A 111 -21.83 8.07 7.68
N TYR A 112 -20.65 7.48 7.49
CA TYR A 112 -19.95 7.43 6.20
C TYR A 112 -20.55 6.37 5.28
N THR A 113 -20.83 6.74 4.03
CA THR A 113 -21.46 5.85 3.06
C THR A 113 -20.46 4.84 2.49
N ILE A 114 -20.68 3.56 2.78
CA ILE A 114 -19.92 2.44 2.19
C ILE A 114 -20.63 1.92 0.93
N GLY A 115 -21.96 1.81 0.95
CA GLY A 115 -22.70 1.11 -0.10
C GLY A 115 -22.66 -0.42 0.06
N GLU A 116 -23.03 -1.13 -1.00
CA GLU A 116 -23.20 -2.58 -0.98
C GLU A 116 -22.11 -3.29 -1.79
N TYR A 117 -21.37 -4.18 -1.12
CA TYR A 117 -20.52 -5.13 -1.82
C TYR A 117 -21.38 -6.12 -2.64
N PRO A 118 -20.87 -6.60 -3.80
CA PRO A 118 -21.54 -7.65 -4.55
C PRO A 118 -21.94 -8.87 -3.71
N LYS A 119 -23.21 -9.30 -3.82
CA LYS A 119 -23.70 -10.53 -3.20
C LYS A 119 -23.01 -11.77 -3.78
N ASP A 120 -22.91 -11.82 -5.10
CA ASP A 120 -22.22 -12.90 -5.80
C ASP A 120 -20.71 -12.70 -5.73
N VAL A 121 -20.00 -13.73 -5.29
CA VAL A 121 -18.53 -13.72 -5.28
C VAL A 121 -18.04 -13.91 -6.71
N TYR A 122 -17.22 -12.98 -7.20
CA TYR A 122 -16.70 -13.01 -8.57
C TYR A 122 -15.97 -14.33 -8.86
N LYS A 123 -16.53 -15.14 -9.77
CA LYS A 123 -16.01 -16.46 -10.15
C LYS A 123 -15.75 -17.41 -8.95
N GLY A 124 -16.49 -17.22 -7.84
CA GLY A 124 -16.28 -18.00 -6.62
C GLY A 124 -14.94 -17.76 -5.91
N LEU A 125 -14.19 -16.71 -6.28
CA LEU A 125 -12.89 -16.40 -5.70
C LEU A 125 -13.04 -15.71 -4.33
N ASP A 126 -12.55 -16.33 -3.26
CA ASP A 126 -12.66 -15.80 -1.89
C ASP A 126 -12.08 -14.39 -1.73
N SER A 127 -11.11 -14.00 -2.56
CA SER A 127 -10.54 -12.64 -2.59
C SER A 127 -11.53 -11.54 -2.99
N TYR A 128 -12.74 -11.91 -3.44
CA TYR A 128 -13.86 -11.02 -3.76
C TYR A 128 -15.01 -11.08 -2.74
N ARG A 129 -14.87 -11.83 -1.65
CA ARG A 129 -15.80 -11.67 -0.50
C ARG A 129 -15.70 -10.25 0.07
N PRO A 130 -16.76 -9.73 0.71
CA PRO A 130 -16.67 -8.46 1.42
C PRO A 130 -15.45 -8.42 2.35
N PRO A 131 -14.80 -7.24 2.50
CA PRO A 131 -13.63 -7.10 3.37
C PRO A 131 -13.99 -7.47 4.81
N LEU A 132 -13.00 -7.87 5.60
CA LEU A 132 -13.21 -8.20 7.01
C LEU A 132 -13.66 -6.98 7.83
N GLY A 133 -13.16 -5.80 7.48
CA GLY A 133 -13.47 -4.55 8.14
C GLY A 133 -12.74 -3.37 7.52
N PHE A 134 -12.79 -2.24 8.22
CA PHE A 134 -12.31 -0.96 7.74
C PHE A 134 -11.38 -0.29 8.74
N VAL A 135 -10.37 0.40 8.22
CA VAL A 135 -9.54 1.34 8.98
C VAL A 135 -10.31 2.64 9.09
N GLU A 136 -10.45 3.16 10.31
CA GLU A 136 -10.96 4.50 10.54
C GLU A 136 -9.88 5.54 10.26
N VAL A 137 -10.20 6.48 9.38
CA VAL A 137 -9.35 7.63 9.07
C VAL A 137 -10.04 8.87 9.59
N THR A 138 -9.32 9.63 10.40
CA THR A 138 -9.73 10.90 11.00
C THR A 138 -8.88 12.03 10.44
N LYS A 139 -9.23 13.28 10.77
CA LYS A 139 -8.37 14.42 10.44
C LYS A 139 -6.99 14.35 11.11
N SER A 140 -6.90 13.71 12.28
CA SER A 140 -5.66 13.65 13.06
C SER A 140 -4.71 12.54 12.61
N ASN A 141 -5.20 11.45 12.02
CA ASN A 141 -4.36 10.32 11.60
C ASN A 141 -4.10 10.25 10.10
N GLN A 142 -4.84 10.97 9.25
CA GLN A 142 -4.74 10.82 7.79
C GLN A 142 -3.33 10.99 7.22
N ASP A 143 -2.48 11.81 7.86
CA ASP A 143 -1.13 12.10 7.38
C ASP A 143 -0.06 11.16 7.94
N MET A 144 -0.45 10.17 8.75
CA MET A 144 0.49 9.19 9.27
C MET A 144 1.01 8.28 8.16
N LEU A 145 2.30 7.96 8.23
CA LEU A 145 2.89 6.91 7.41
C LEU A 145 2.34 5.53 7.81
N ILE A 146 2.04 4.72 6.81
CA ILE A 146 1.57 3.33 6.95
C ILE A 146 2.54 2.31 6.35
N SER A 147 3.52 2.81 5.61
CA SER A 147 4.76 2.17 5.18
C SER A 147 5.80 3.29 4.99
N PRO A 148 7.09 3.01 4.71
CA PRO A 148 8.12 4.06 4.74
C PRO A 148 7.80 5.31 3.89
N HIS A 149 7.11 5.14 2.77
CA HIS A 149 6.86 6.21 1.80
C HIS A 149 5.39 6.56 1.57
N TYR A 150 4.45 5.87 2.22
CA TYR A 150 3.02 6.08 1.97
C TYR A 150 2.24 6.42 3.24
N THR A 151 1.30 7.37 3.10
CA THR A 151 0.40 7.84 4.15
C THR A 151 -1.01 7.27 4.00
N LEU A 152 -1.83 7.31 5.07
CA LEU A 152 -3.25 6.94 4.99
C LEU A 152 -4.02 7.79 3.96
N ARG A 153 -3.74 9.10 3.89
CA ARG A 153 -4.45 10.06 3.04
C ARG A 153 -4.41 9.67 1.57
N GLN A 154 -3.27 9.14 1.10
CA GLN A 154 -3.09 8.72 -0.30
C GLN A 154 -4.09 7.64 -0.74
N PHE A 155 -4.68 6.88 0.18
CA PHE A 155 -5.62 5.81 -0.14
C PHE A 155 -7.08 6.16 0.13
N LEU A 156 -7.38 7.38 0.58
CA LEU A 156 -8.74 7.80 0.85
C LEU A 156 -9.62 7.74 -0.41
N CYS A 157 -10.86 7.30 -0.22
CA CYS A 157 -11.86 7.39 -1.26
C CYS A 157 -12.18 8.86 -1.56
N LYS A 158 -12.28 9.20 -2.85
CA LYS A 158 -12.55 10.56 -3.34
C LYS A 158 -14.01 11.01 -3.19
N GLN A 159 -14.88 10.20 -2.58
CA GLN A 159 -16.26 10.63 -2.30
C GLN A 159 -16.26 11.86 -1.37
N ASN A 160 -17.14 12.80 -1.68
CA ASN A 160 -17.25 14.05 -0.95
C ASN A 160 -18.13 13.88 0.30
N GLU A 161 -17.56 13.28 1.34
CA GLU A 161 -18.17 13.15 2.67
C GLU A 161 -17.18 13.52 3.77
N GLY A 162 -17.72 13.88 4.94
CA GLY A 162 -16.94 14.27 6.12
C GLY A 162 -16.19 13.12 6.78
N TYR A 163 -15.50 13.43 7.88
CA TYR A 163 -14.81 12.46 8.73
C TYR A 163 -15.75 11.94 9.84
N PRO A 164 -15.53 10.72 10.38
CA PRO A 164 -14.50 9.77 9.96
C PRO A 164 -14.76 9.18 8.57
N LYS A 165 -13.67 8.91 7.84
CA LYS A 165 -13.69 8.15 6.59
C LYS A 165 -13.23 6.73 6.88
N TYR A 166 -13.57 5.80 5.99
CA TYR A 166 -13.19 4.40 6.15
C TYR A 166 -12.50 3.87 4.92
N VAL A 167 -11.39 3.16 5.12
CA VAL A 167 -10.63 2.53 4.04
C VAL A 167 -10.44 1.05 4.26
N VAL A 168 -10.43 0.29 3.16
CA VAL A 168 -9.90 -1.07 3.15
C VAL A 168 -8.51 -1.01 2.57
N LEU A 169 -7.54 -1.64 3.24
CA LEU A 169 -6.16 -1.72 2.79
C LEU A 169 -5.62 -3.13 2.99
N GLN A 170 -4.63 -3.51 2.18
CA GLN A 170 -3.90 -4.76 2.31
C GLN A 170 -2.42 -4.47 2.48
N THR A 171 -1.79 -5.07 3.49
CA THR A 171 -0.32 -4.99 3.70
C THR A 171 0.45 -5.38 2.44
N ARG A 172 -0.09 -6.35 1.69
CA ARG A 172 0.45 -6.80 0.40
C ARG A 172 0.51 -5.69 -0.66
N LEU A 173 -0.47 -4.78 -0.71
CA LEU A 173 -0.46 -3.64 -1.61
C LEU A 173 0.61 -2.63 -1.18
N LEU A 174 0.71 -2.31 0.11
CA LEU A 174 1.72 -1.39 0.62
C LEU A 174 3.13 -1.89 0.29
N ARG A 175 3.41 -3.16 0.57
CA ARG A 175 4.69 -3.81 0.21
C ARG A 175 4.98 -3.78 -1.29
N LYS A 176 3.96 -3.97 -2.13
CA LYS A 176 4.11 -3.86 -3.59
C LYS A 176 4.52 -2.44 -3.99
N LEU A 177 3.87 -1.43 -3.41
CA LEU A 177 4.17 -0.04 -3.74
C LEU A 177 5.57 0.36 -3.29
N GLU A 178 6.00 -0.05 -2.10
CA GLU A 178 7.37 0.17 -1.63
C GLU A 178 8.42 -0.50 -2.54
N TYR A 179 8.17 -1.75 -2.94
CA TYR A 179 9.02 -2.45 -3.90
C TYR A 179 9.13 -1.68 -5.22
N LEU A 180 7.99 -1.22 -5.77
CA LEU A 180 7.96 -0.46 -7.01
C LEU A 180 8.64 0.91 -6.88
N THR A 181 8.50 1.59 -5.72
CA THR A 181 9.21 2.85 -5.45
C THR A 181 10.72 2.63 -5.52
N THR A 182 11.21 1.57 -4.88
CA THR A 182 12.63 1.23 -4.89
C THR A 182 13.11 0.91 -6.31
N ALA A 183 12.32 0.15 -7.06
CA ALA A 183 12.66 -0.25 -8.42
C ALA A 183 12.74 0.94 -9.39
N VAL A 184 11.82 1.90 -9.29
CA VAL A 184 11.85 3.13 -10.10
C VAL A 184 13.03 4.02 -9.73
N ASN A 185 13.32 4.20 -8.44
CA ASN A 185 14.50 4.95 -8.01
C ASN A 185 15.81 4.30 -8.51
N ALA A 186 15.87 2.97 -8.55
CA ALA A 186 17.01 2.25 -9.11
C ALA A 186 17.21 2.47 -10.63
N GLN A 187 16.18 2.96 -11.35
CA GLN A 187 16.29 3.40 -12.75
C GLN A 187 16.71 4.87 -12.90
N GLY A 188 17.06 5.55 -11.80
CA GLY A 188 17.50 6.94 -11.80
C GLY A 188 16.34 7.96 -11.84
N ILE A 189 15.12 7.54 -11.50
CA ILE A 189 13.96 8.43 -11.33
C ILE A 189 13.81 8.69 -9.82
N ALA A 190 14.31 9.84 -9.36
CA ALA A 190 14.28 10.21 -7.96
C ALA A 190 12.84 10.56 -7.52
N MET A 191 12.25 9.73 -6.66
CA MET A 191 10.93 10.00 -6.08
C MET A 191 10.79 9.42 -4.68
N ASP A 192 10.10 10.15 -3.79
CA ASP A 192 9.79 9.65 -2.46
C ASP A 192 8.70 8.57 -2.52
N SER A 193 7.66 8.80 -3.32
CA SER A 193 6.54 7.86 -3.52
C SER A 193 5.85 8.11 -4.84
N PHE A 194 5.06 7.14 -5.31
CA PHE A 194 4.11 7.42 -6.39
C PHE A 194 3.01 8.36 -5.91
N THR A 195 2.54 9.22 -6.81
CA THR A 195 1.21 9.82 -6.64
C THR A 195 0.16 8.72 -6.79
N VAL A 196 -0.61 8.48 -5.73
CA VAL A 196 -1.74 7.56 -5.74
C VAL A 196 -2.98 8.33 -6.21
N MET A 197 -3.25 8.28 -7.51
CA MET A 197 -4.42 8.91 -8.11
C MET A 197 -5.71 8.35 -7.53
N SER A 198 -5.74 7.05 -7.25
CA SER A 198 -6.90 6.39 -6.64
C SER A 198 -6.46 5.15 -5.87
N GLY A 199 -6.68 5.16 -4.56
CA GLY A 199 -6.54 3.99 -3.69
C GLY A 199 -7.88 3.27 -3.49
N TYR A 200 -8.36 3.21 -2.25
CA TYR A 200 -9.62 2.55 -1.91
C TYR A 200 -10.84 3.27 -2.53
N ARG A 201 -11.82 2.48 -2.97
CA ARG A 201 -13.14 2.98 -3.41
C ARG A 201 -14.22 2.25 -2.63
N THR A 202 -15.12 2.98 -1.98
CA THR A 202 -16.34 2.36 -1.45
C THR A 202 -17.18 1.80 -2.61
N PRO A 203 -17.99 0.75 -2.40
CA PRO A 203 -18.97 0.32 -3.39
C PRO A 203 -19.90 1.44 -3.88
N TYR A 204 -20.31 2.34 -2.97
CA TYR A 204 -21.07 3.54 -3.30
C TYR A 204 -20.34 4.41 -4.33
N TYR A 205 -19.12 4.83 -4.03
CA TYR A 205 -18.34 5.69 -4.91
C TYR A 205 -17.98 5.00 -6.23
N ASN A 206 -17.60 3.73 -6.18
CA ASN A 206 -17.27 2.94 -7.38
C ASN A 206 -18.44 2.88 -8.37
N THR A 207 -19.67 2.77 -7.85
CA THR A 207 -20.90 2.82 -8.64
C THR A 207 -21.18 4.22 -9.16
N ALA A 208 -21.00 5.26 -8.34
CA ALA A 208 -21.23 6.66 -8.71
C ALA A 208 -20.36 7.09 -9.91
N ILE A 209 -19.12 6.61 -10.00
CA ILE A 209 -18.22 6.86 -11.13
C ILE A 209 -18.40 5.84 -12.29
N LYS A 210 -19.47 5.04 -12.27
CA LYS A 210 -19.82 4.03 -13.29
C LYS A 210 -18.71 3.01 -13.58
N ASN A 211 -17.90 2.67 -12.57
CA ASN A 211 -16.84 1.69 -12.73
C ASN A 211 -17.37 0.24 -12.67
N LYS A 212 -16.52 -0.74 -12.98
CA LYS A 212 -16.87 -2.16 -12.96
C LYS A 212 -17.19 -2.61 -11.54
N LYS A 213 -18.26 -3.39 -11.39
CA LYS A 213 -18.77 -3.97 -10.14
C LYS A 213 -17.70 -4.71 -9.32
N TYR A 214 -16.77 -5.39 -9.98
CA TYR A 214 -15.69 -6.16 -9.35
C TYR A 214 -14.32 -5.48 -9.44
N SER A 215 -14.28 -4.14 -9.44
CA SER A 215 -13.02 -3.39 -9.39
C SER A 215 -12.25 -3.66 -8.10
N ARG A 216 -10.96 -4.02 -8.21
CA ARG A 216 -10.10 -4.37 -7.06
C ARG A 216 -9.88 -3.24 -6.06
N HIS A 217 -10.13 -1.99 -6.43
CA HIS A 217 -10.09 -0.84 -5.51
C HIS A 217 -11.07 -1.00 -4.34
N GLN A 218 -12.19 -1.70 -4.52
CA GLN A 218 -13.17 -1.94 -3.45
C GLN A 218 -12.69 -2.91 -2.37
N TRP A 219 -11.62 -3.66 -2.63
CA TRP A 219 -11.05 -4.64 -1.71
C TRP A 219 -9.68 -4.21 -1.15
N GLY A 220 -9.32 -2.93 -1.31
CA GLY A 220 -8.09 -2.36 -0.71
C GLY A 220 -6.77 -2.89 -1.26
N GLY A 221 -6.83 -3.63 -2.38
CA GLY A 221 -5.69 -4.30 -2.98
C GLY A 221 -5.26 -3.70 -4.32
N ALA A 222 -5.70 -2.49 -4.65
CA ALA A 222 -5.36 -1.82 -5.91
C ALA A 222 -5.05 -0.33 -5.72
N ALA A 223 -4.19 0.19 -6.59
CA ALA A 223 -3.84 1.59 -6.69
C ALA A 223 -3.65 1.99 -8.16
N ASP A 224 -4.16 3.16 -8.52
CA ASP A 224 -3.83 3.83 -9.78
C ASP A 224 -2.71 4.83 -9.47
N ILE A 225 -1.54 4.65 -10.10
CA ILE A 225 -0.29 5.32 -9.72
C ILE A 225 0.39 6.00 -10.92
N TYR A 226 1.13 7.07 -10.63
CA TYR A 226 2.04 7.73 -11.57
C TYR A 226 3.18 8.44 -10.80
N VAL A 227 4.26 8.77 -11.52
CA VAL A 227 5.38 9.56 -11.01
C VAL A 227 5.11 11.03 -11.31
N ASP A 228 5.28 11.91 -10.32
CA ASP A 228 4.94 13.34 -10.39
C ASP A 228 5.83 14.08 -9.39
N VAL A 229 7.05 14.36 -9.82
CA VAL A 229 8.10 14.94 -8.98
C VAL A 229 8.66 16.25 -9.52
N ASN A 230 8.78 16.43 -10.83
CA ASN A 230 9.47 17.59 -11.39
C ASN A 230 8.91 18.03 -12.77
N PRO A 231 7.98 18.99 -12.79
CA PRO A 231 7.34 19.64 -11.65
C PRO A 231 6.33 18.72 -10.96
N LYS A 232 6.07 18.95 -9.67
CA LYS A 232 4.95 18.30 -8.97
C LYS A 232 3.65 19.02 -9.27
N ASP A 233 3.04 18.75 -10.43
CA ASP A 233 1.90 19.49 -10.97
C ASP A 233 0.59 18.68 -11.04
N GLY A 234 0.62 17.41 -10.57
CA GLY A 234 -0.54 16.54 -10.59
C GLY A 234 -0.71 15.76 -11.90
N VAL A 235 0.26 15.84 -12.81
CA VAL A 235 0.34 15.05 -14.04
C VAL A 235 1.57 14.15 -13.98
N MET A 236 1.58 13.06 -14.76
CA MET A 236 2.73 12.17 -14.85
C MET A 236 3.95 12.88 -15.45
N ASP A 237 5.14 12.61 -14.93
CA ASP A 237 6.39 13.07 -15.53
C ASP A 237 6.68 12.37 -16.88
N ASP A 238 7.49 13.02 -17.72
CA ASP A 238 8.04 12.45 -18.97
C ASP A 238 9.10 11.38 -18.65
N LEU A 239 8.64 10.16 -18.39
CA LEU A 239 9.49 9.04 -17.97
C LEU A 239 10.36 8.50 -19.11
N ASN A 240 9.88 8.59 -20.35
CA ASN A 240 10.62 8.09 -21.50
C ASN A 240 11.58 9.14 -22.11
N ARG A 241 11.52 10.39 -21.63
CA ARG A 241 12.36 11.52 -22.04
C ARG A 241 12.20 11.90 -23.51
N ASP A 242 10.98 11.76 -24.06
CA ASP A 242 10.66 12.14 -25.45
C ASP A 242 10.12 13.58 -25.59
N GLY A 243 10.04 14.32 -24.48
CA GLY A 243 9.58 15.69 -24.38
C GLY A 243 8.05 15.83 -24.33
N LYS A 244 7.30 14.73 -24.17
CA LYS A 244 5.83 14.74 -24.17
C LYS A 244 5.25 13.84 -23.10
N VAL A 245 4.46 14.42 -22.20
CA VAL A 245 3.69 13.65 -21.21
C VAL A 245 2.48 12.96 -21.87
N ASN A 246 2.55 11.64 -22.06
CA ASN A 246 1.50 10.86 -22.73
C ASN A 246 1.47 9.37 -22.29
N GLU A 247 0.68 8.55 -22.98
CA GLU A 247 0.54 7.11 -22.67
C GLU A 247 1.87 6.34 -22.72
N LYS A 248 2.86 6.81 -23.49
CA LYS A 248 4.18 6.18 -23.53
C LYS A 248 4.93 6.25 -22.19
N ASP A 249 4.69 7.26 -21.37
CA ASP A 249 5.29 7.38 -20.03
C ASP A 249 4.67 6.37 -19.07
N ALA A 250 3.35 6.25 -19.09
CA ALA A 250 2.66 5.17 -18.38
C ALA A 250 3.08 3.81 -18.91
N LYS A 251 3.34 3.67 -20.21
CA LYS A 251 3.84 2.44 -20.81
C LYS A 251 5.26 2.10 -20.35
N TYR A 252 6.15 3.09 -20.18
CA TYR A 252 7.48 2.88 -19.61
C TYR A 252 7.39 2.24 -18.23
N LEU A 253 6.57 2.80 -17.34
CA LEU A 253 6.32 2.24 -16.01
C LEU A 253 5.64 0.86 -16.10
N TRP A 254 4.66 0.69 -16.98
CA TRP A 254 3.97 -0.58 -17.19
C TRP A 254 4.94 -1.69 -17.65
N ASP A 255 5.83 -1.41 -18.61
CA ASP A 255 6.78 -2.39 -19.15
C ASP A 255 7.78 -2.82 -18.07
N MET A 256 8.25 -1.87 -17.25
CA MET A 256 9.08 -2.17 -16.09
C MET A 256 8.37 -3.13 -15.13
N VAL A 257 7.13 -2.82 -14.74
CA VAL A 257 6.34 -3.67 -13.84
C VAL A 257 6.06 -5.04 -14.46
N GLU A 258 5.74 -5.10 -15.76
CA GLU A 258 5.50 -6.33 -16.51
C GLU A 258 6.74 -7.24 -16.55
N SER A 259 7.94 -6.67 -16.65
CA SER A 259 9.21 -7.44 -16.66
C SER A 259 9.38 -8.27 -15.37
N PHE A 260 8.93 -7.74 -14.23
CA PHE A 260 9.04 -8.42 -12.93
C PHE A 260 8.18 -9.68 -12.86
N TYR A 261 7.04 -9.73 -13.57
CA TYR A 261 6.20 -10.94 -13.61
C TYR A 261 6.88 -12.11 -14.31
N ARG A 262 7.84 -11.85 -15.19
CA ARG A 262 8.50 -12.88 -16.02
C ARG A 262 9.85 -13.31 -15.45
N GLY A 263 10.58 -12.39 -14.82
CA GLY A 263 12.00 -12.59 -14.52
C GLY A 263 12.43 -12.42 -13.07
N VAL A 264 11.54 -12.02 -12.15
CA VAL A 264 11.94 -11.66 -10.78
C VAL A 264 11.21 -12.52 -9.73
N PRO A 265 11.86 -13.58 -9.19
CA PRO A 265 11.26 -14.46 -8.18
C PRO A 265 10.72 -13.73 -6.95
N GLU A 266 11.41 -12.69 -6.50
CA GLU A 266 11.06 -11.86 -5.35
C GLU A 266 9.74 -11.10 -5.54
N TYR A 267 9.32 -10.90 -6.81
CA TYR A 267 8.07 -10.22 -7.14
C TYR A 267 6.85 -11.15 -7.13
N LYS A 268 7.04 -12.48 -7.06
CA LYS A 268 5.95 -13.46 -7.01
C LYS A 268 4.87 -13.15 -5.96
N PRO A 269 5.21 -12.67 -4.74
CA PRO A 269 4.21 -12.25 -3.77
C PRO A 269 3.38 -11.05 -4.18
N PHE A 270 3.67 -10.32 -5.27
CA PHE A 270 2.95 -9.11 -5.69
C PHE A 270 2.14 -9.28 -6.99
N ILE A 271 2.03 -10.52 -7.47
CA ILE A 271 1.25 -10.85 -8.67
C ILE A 271 -0.19 -10.32 -8.57
N GLY A 272 -0.60 -9.57 -9.58
CA GLY A 272 -1.98 -9.16 -9.78
C GLY A 272 -2.24 -8.56 -11.17
N GLY A 273 -3.25 -7.70 -11.22
CA GLY A 273 -3.59 -6.89 -12.39
C GLY A 273 -2.59 -5.77 -12.62
N LEU A 274 -2.41 -5.44 -13.90
CA LEU A 274 -1.60 -4.32 -14.37
C LEU A 274 -2.34 -3.72 -15.58
N GLY A 275 -2.76 -2.47 -15.47
CA GLY A 275 -3.53 -1.78 -16.51
C GLY A 275 -2.82 -0.53 -17.01
N LEU A 276 -2.85 -0.28 -18.31
CA LEU A 276 -2.32 0.94 -18.92
C LEU A 276 -3.46 1.91 -19.22
N TYR A 277 -3.34 3.16 -18.79
CA TYR A 277 -4.36 4.18 -19.03
C TYR A 277 -3.76 5.43 -19.67
N LYS A 278 -4.28 5.78 -20.84
CA LYS A 278 -4.02 7.07 -21.50
C LYS A 278 -4.64 8.24 -20.74
N ALA A 279 -4.10 9.42 -20.98
CA ALA A 279 -4.70 10.68 -20.55
C ALA A 279 -6.09 10.92 -21.16
N ASN A 280 -6.91 11.69 -20.46
CA ASN A 280 -8.17 12.23 -20.98
C ASN A 280 -8.40 13.64 -20.41
N ALA A 281 -9.61 14.19 -20.60
CA ALA A 281 -9.96 15.54 -20.13
C ALA A 281 -9.96 15.72 -18.60
N VAL A 282 -9.88 14.64 -17.81
CA VAL A 282 -9.99 14.65 -16.34
C VAL A 282 -8.66 14.33 -15.68
N HIS A 283 -7.80 13.52 -16.30
CA HIS A 283 -6.54 13.09 -15.72
C HIS A 283 -5.45 12.81 -16.77
N GLY A 284 -4.19 12.89 -16.34
CA GLY A 284 -3.02 12.45 -17.11
C GLY A 284 -2.96 10.93 -17.31
N PRO A 285 -1.90 10.43 -17.97
CA PRO A 285 -1.68 8.99 -18.10
C PRO A 285 -1.31 8.39 -16.74
N PHE A 286 -1.66 7.11 -16.50
CA PHE A 286 -1.32 6.42 -15.25
C PHE A 286 -1.28 4.90 -15.44
N VAL A 287 -0.75 4.21 -14.43
CA VAL A 287 -0.72 2.74 -14.40
C VAL A 287 -1.58 2.23 -13.25
N HIS A 288 -2.46 1.28 -13.54
CA HIS A 288 -3.17 0.53 -12.52
C HIS A 288 -2.31 -0.64 -12.04
N VAL A 289 -2.20 -0.83 -10.73
CA VAL A 289 -1.61 -2.02 -10.13
C VAL A 289 -2.52 -2.62 -9.06
N ASP A 290 -2.57 -3.94 -8.98
CA ASP A 290 -3.24 -4.60 -7.85
C ASP A 290 -2.53 -5.89 -7.41
N VAL A 291 -3.01 -6.47 -6.31
CA VAL A 291 -2.49 -7.70 -5.70
C VAL A 291 -3.53 -8.84 -5.68
N ARG A 292 -4.36 -8.94 -6.73
CA ARG A 292 -5.45 -9.94 -6.84
C ARG A 292 -4.98 -11.40 -6.84
N GLY A 293 -3.67 -11.65 -6.91
CA GLY A 293 -3.08 -12.99 -6.87
C GLY A 293 -3.01 -13.70 -8.22
N THR A 294 -3.63 -13.14 -9.26
CA THR A 294 -3.60 -13.67 -10.62
C THR A 294 -3.28 -12.58 -11.63
N ARG A 295 -2.54 -12.95 -12.68
CA ARG A 295 -2.14 -12.03 -13.75
C ARG A 295 -3.37 -11.59 -14.56
N ALA A 296 -3.53 -10.29 -14.76
CA ALA A 296 -4.52 -9.69 -15.66
C ALA A 296 -3.93 -8.42 -16.30
N ARG A 297 -4.21 -8.18 -17.59
CA ARG A 297 -3.69 -7.03 -18.36
C ARG A 297 -4.80 -6.39 -19.17
N TRP A 298 -4.77 -5.07 -19.27
CA TRP A 298 -5.66 -4.27 -20.11
C TRP A 298 -5.05 -2.90 -20.38
#